data_AF-A0A0C3BQS2-F1
#
_entry.id   AF-A0A0C3BQS2-F1
#
_cell.length_a   1.000
_cell.length_b   1.000
_cell.length_c   1.000
_cell.angle_alpha   90.00
_cell.angle_beta   90.00
_cell.angle_gamma   90.00
#
_symmetry.space_group_name_H-M   'P 1'
#
loop_
_entity.id
_entity.type
_entity.pdbx_description
1 polymer ?
#
loop_
_entity_poly.entity_id
_entity_poly.type
_entity_poly.pdbx_seq_one_letter_code
_entity_poly.pdbx_strand_id
1 'polypeptide(L)'
;HRVFTAPVDGRHFKWTLGVWRSTLVLNDGSKTPVAQSHRSNIGIIGKPRQAGLEIYPGFEHLVDILLLTYIFVEKTRKDREKALNSKTPILARKPKL
;
A
#
# COMPACT_ATOMS: atom_id res chain seq x y z
N HIS A 1 1.06 2.60 10.29
CA HIS A 1 0.03 1.62 9.91
C HIS A 1 -1.36 2.28 10.01
N ARG A 2 -2.39 1.63 9.47
CA ARG A 2 -3.81 2.00 9.63
C ARG A 2 -4.60 0.73 9.95
N VAL A 3 -5.64 0.84 10.78
CA VAL A 3 -6.47 -0.30 11.21
C VAL A 3 -7.92 0.03 10.92
N PHE A 4 -8.70 -0.96 10.52
CA PHE A 4 -10.16 -0.83 10.38
C PHE A 4 -10.85 -2.15 10.71
N THR A 5 -12.14 -2.08 10.98
CA THR A 5 -13.03 -3.23 11.14
C THR A 5 -13.92 -3.31 9.92
N ALA A 6 -14.01 -4.47 9.27
CA ALA A 6 -14.92 -4.64 8.15
C ALA A 6 -16.37 -4.67 8.65
N PRO A 7 -17.29 -3.91 8.03
CA PRO A 7 -18.68 -3.83 8.50
C PRO A 7 -19.47 -5.12 8.25
N VAL A 8 -19.07 -5.93 7.27
CA VAL A 8 -19.81 -7.13 6.84
C VAL A 8 -19.57 -8.33 7.76
N ASP A 9 -18.33 -8.56 8.17
CA ASP A 9 -17.94 -9.76 8.94
C ASP A 9 -17.27 -9.45 10.29
N GLY A 10 -17.15 -8.17 10.66
CA GLY A 10 -16.58 -7.73 11.93
C GLY A 10 -15.08 -8.00 12.09
N ARG A 11 -14.39 -8.54 11.07
CA ARG A 11 -12.97 -8.84 11.16
C ARG A 11 -12.13 -7.56 11.23
N HIS A 12 -11.03 -7.62 11.97
CA HIS A 12 -10.10 -6.51 12.13
C HIS A 12 -8.92 -6.66 11.18
N PHE A 13 -8.56 -5.57 10.50
CA PHE A 13 -7.51 -5.57 9.47
C PHE A 13 -6.48 -4.47 9.73
N LYS A 14 -5.23 -4.72 9.36
CA LYS A 14 -4.11 -3.78 9.54
C LYS A 14 -3.33 -3.56 8.26
N TRP A 15 -3.39 -2.33 7.76
CA TRP A 15 -2.54 -1.83 6.68
C TRP A 15 -1.16 -1.40 7.18
N THR A 16 -0.12 -1.94 6.57
CA THR A 16 1.27 -1.48 6.70
C THR A 16 1.65 -0.67 5.48
N LEU A 17 2.07 0.59 5.70
CA LEU A 17 2.46 1.53 4.66
C LEU A 17 3.98 1.47 4.53
N GLY A 18 4.47 0.61 3.63
CA GLY A 18 5.89 0.56 3.30
C GLY A 18 6.30 1.69 2.37
N VAL A 19 7.60 1.78 2.04
CA VAL A 19 8.11 2.76 1.07
C VAL A 19 7.61 2.42 -0.34
N TRP A 20 7.71 1.15 -0.73
CA TRP A 20 7.45 0.72 -2.11
C TRP A 20 6.07 0.09 -2.34
N ARG A 21 5.45 -0.42 -1.28
CA ARG A 21 4.16 -1.12 -1.31
C ARG A 21 3.42 -0.96 0.01
N SER A 22 2.11 -1.12 -0.05
CA SER A 22 1.21 -1.22 1.09
C SER A 22 0.72 -2.66 1.20
N THR A 23 0.72 -3.23 2.41
CA THR A 23 0.26 -4.61 2.66
C THR A 23 -0.83 -4.62 3.71
N LEU A 24 -1.77 -5.55 3.57
CA LEU A 24 -2.88 -5.75 4.50
C LEU A 24 -2.83 -7.16 5.08
N VAL A 25 -3.04 -7.23 6.39
CA VAL A 25 -3.14 -8.49 7.13
C VAL A 25 -4.34 -8.49 8.07
N LEU A 26 -4.80 -9.67 8.47
CA LEU A 26 -5.67 -9.82 9.64
C LEU A 26 -4.97 -9.34 10.91
N ASN A 27 -5.70 -8.60 11.75
CA ASN A 27 -5.21 -8.03 13.00
C ASN A 27 -5.69 -8.83 14.22
N ASP A 28 -5.58 -10.14 14.13
CA ASP A 28 -5.97 -11.15 15.14
C ASP A 28 -4.76 -11.91 15.72
N GLY A 29 -3.54 -11.47 15.38
CA GLY A 29 -2.29 -12.13 15.76
C GLY A 29 -1.77 -13.13 14.72
N SER A 30 -2.63 -13.67 13.84
CA SER A 30 -2.23 -14.60 12.78
C SER A 30 -1.33 -13.95 11.72
N LYS A 31 -1.53 -12.65 11.50
CA LYS A 31 -0.90 -11.88 10.40
C LYS A 31 -1.19 -12.48 9.01
N THR A 32 -2.30 -13.19 8.87
CA THR A 32 -2.74 -13.76 7.58
C THR A 32 -2.77 -12.67 6.51
N PRO A 33 -2.13 -12.87 5.34
CA PRO A 33 -2.11 -11.88 4.27
C PRO A 33 -3.50 -11.77 3.62
N VAL A 34 -3.94 -10.53 3.41
CA VAL A 34 -5.28 -10.22 2.85
C VAL A 34 -5.16 -9.50 1.53
N ALA A 35 -4.27 -8.51 1.43
CA ALA A 35 -4.03 -7.79 0.19
C ALA A 35 -2.62 -7.19 0.11
N GLN A 36 -2.14 -6.95 -1.10
CA GLN A 36 -0.86 -6.30 -1.36
C GLN A 36 -0.94 -5.35 -2.55
N SER A 37 -0.43 -4.14 -2.35
CA SER A 37 -0.29 -3.16 -3.41
C SER A 37 1.00 -3.34 -4.18
N HIS A 38 0.92 -2.86 -5.40
CA HIS A 38 1.78 -3.29 -6.46
C HIS A 38 2.05 -2.07 -7.34
N ARG A 39 3.23 -1.46 -7.26
CA ARG A 39 3.56 -0.22 -8.01
C ARG A 39 3.73 -0.52 -9.51
N SER A 40 3.33 0.44 -10.36
CA SER A 40 3.68 0.39 -11.77
C SER A 40 5.20 0.46 -11.97
N ASN A 41 5.69 -0.20 -13.01
CA ASN A 41 7.04 -0.02 -13.52
C ASN A 41 6.99 0.11 -15.05
N ILE A 42 7.98 0.79 -15.63
CA ILE A 42 8.06 1.05 -17.08
C ILE A 42 8.93 -0.01 -17.77
N GLY A 43 9.28 -1.10 -17.06
CA GLY A 43 10.09 -2.19 -17.62
C GLY A 43 11.60 -1.89 -17.75
N ILE A 44 12.12 -0.83 -17.13
CA ILE A 44 13.56 -0.56 -17.07
C ILE A 44 14.28 -1.68 -16.28
N ILE A 45 13.61 -2.21 -15.26
CA ILE A 45 14.03 -3.41 -14.54
C ILE A 45 12.83 -4.36 -14.50
N GLY A 46 12.96 -5.51 -15.17
CA GLY A 46 11.91 -6.53 -15.27
C GLY A 46 10.79 -6.17 -16.26
N LYS A 47 9.71 -6.95 -16.25
CA LYS A 47 8.58 -6.71 -17.16
C LYS A 47 7.79 -5.46 -16.74
N PRO A 48 7.38 -4.60 -17.69
CA PRO A 48 6.48 -3.49 -17.42
C PRO A 48 5.17 -4.01 -16.82
N ARG A 49 4.64 -3.31 -15.83
CA ARG A 49 3.36 -3.64 -15.20
C ARG A 49 2.62 -2.41 -14.74
N GLN A 50 1.30 -2.50 -14.79
CA GLN A 50 0.43 -1.48 -14.22
C GLN A 50 0.42 -1.57 -12.70
N ALA A 51 0.06 -0.45 -12.05
CA ALA A 51 -0.19 -0.45 -10.62
C ALA A 51 -1.44 -1.29 -10.34
N GLY A 52 -1.41 -2.05 -9.25
CA GLY A 52 -2.50 -2.95 -8.89
C GLY A 52 -2.65 -3.12 -7.39
N LEU A 53 -3.79 -3.67 -7.01
CA LEU A 53 -4.04 -4.21 -5.67
C LEU A 53 -4.37 -5.69 -5.85
N GLU A 54 -3.53 -6.56 -5.33
CA GLU A 54 -3.77 -7.99 -5.27
C GLU A 54 -4.55 -8.29 -3.98
N ILE A 55 -5.68 -8.99 -4.09
CA ILE A 55 -6.48 -9.48 -2.97
C ILE A 55 -6.32 -11.00 -2.95
N TYR A 56 -5.90 -11.56 -1.82
CA TYR A 56 -5.70 -13.00 -1.68
C TYR A 56 -7.05 -13.74 -1.61
N PRO A 57 -7.08 -15.04 -1.95
CA PRO A 57 -8.31 -15.82 -1.93
C PRO A 57 -9.01 -15.82 -0.56
N GLY A 58 -10.35 -15.81 -0.54
CA GLY A 58 -11.18 -15.83 0.67
C GLY A 58 -11.55 -14.45 1.24
N PHE A 59 -11.25 -13.39 0.49
CA PHE A 59 -11.54 -12.00 0.85
C PHE A 59 -12.25 -11.23 -0.28
N GLU A 60 -12.74 -11.93 -1.30
CA GLU A 60 -13.41 -11.36 -2.48
C GLU A 60 -14.70 -10.63 -2.10
N HIS A 61 -15.41 -11.10 -1.07
CA HIS A 61 -16.61 -10.42 -0.56
C HIS A 61 -16.33 -9.09 0.13
N LEU A 62 -15.05 -8.74 0.35
CA LEU A 62 -14.63 -7.47 0.94
C LEU A 62 -14.02 -6.51 -0.07
N VAL A 63 -14.04 -6.82 -1.37
CA VAL A 63 -13.33 -6.04 -2.41
C VAL A 63 -13.59 -4.53 -2.32
N ASP A 64 -14.85 -4.11 -2.14
CA ASP A 64 -15.20 -2.70 -2.09
C ASP A 64 -14.52 -1.98 -0.91
N ILE A 65 -14.59 -2.55 0.30
CA ILE A 65 -13.97 -1.95 1.48
C ILE A 65 -12.44 -2.03 1.43
N LEU A 66 -11.89 -3.10 0.86
CA LEU A 66 -10.45 -3.24 0.64
C LEU A 66 -9.94 -2.17 -0.34
N LEU A 67 -10.66 -1.91 -1.43
CA LEU A 67 -10.31 -0.89 -2.41
C LEU A 67 -10.40 0.53 -1.81
N LEU A 68 -11.49 0.85 -1.10
CA LEU A 68 -11.67 2.15 -0.46
C LEU A 68 -10.57 2.44 0.57
N THR A 69 -10.30 1.49 1.45
CA THR A 69 -9.25 1.65 2.47
C THR A 69 -7.85 1.69 1.85
N TYR A 70 -7.63 0.95 0.77
CA TYR A 70 -6.39 1.02 -0.01
C TYR A 70 -6.15 2.41 -0.58
N ILE A 71 -7.16 3.04 -1.21
CA ILE A 71 -7.03 4.40 -1.76
C ILE A 71 -6.63 5.41 -0.67
N PHE A 72 -7.29 5.35 0.49
CA PHE A 72 -6.97 6.20 1.63
C PHE A 72 -5.52 6.00 2.12
N VAL A 73 -5.10 4.74 2.21
CA VAL A 73 -3.76 4.33 2.64
C VAL A 73 -2.69 4.80 1.66
N GLU A 74 -2.89 4.61 0.35
CA GLU A 74 -1.95 5.04 -0.68
C GLU A 74 -1.85 6.55 -0.77
N LYS A 75 -2.97 7.27 -0.63
CA LYS A 75 -2.95 8.73 -0.54
C LYS A 75 -2.09 9.18 0.64
N THR A 76 -2.30 8.59 1.82
CA THR A 76 -1.50 8.88 3.02
C THR A 76 -0.01 8.58 2.80
N ARG A 77 0.32 7.47 2.14
CA ARG A 77 1.71 7.08 1.82
C ARG A 77 2.36 8.11 0.89
N LYS A 78 1.70 8.47 -0.22
CA LYS A 78 2.20 9.44 -1.20
C LYS A 78 2.32 10.85 -0.62
N ASP A 79 1.39 11.27 0.23
CA ASP A 79 1.45 12.59 0.87
C ASP A 79 2.65 12.67 1.84
N ARG A 80 3.01 11.56 2.52
CA ARG A 80 4.26 11.47 3.29
C ARG A 80 5.51 11.55 2.42
N GLU A 81 5.54 10.86 1.28
CA GLU A 81 6.66 10.94 0.32
C GLU A 81 6.86 12.36 -0.18
N LYS A 82 5.77 13.05 -0.55
CA LYS A 82 5.82 14.46 -0.99
C LYS A 82 6.37 15.37 0.11
N ALA A 83 5.92 15.20 1.35
CA ALA A 83 6.37 16.01 2.48
C ALA A 83 7.85 15.75 2.85
N LEU A 84 8.37 14.55 2.62
CA LEU A 84 9.80 14.25 2.77
C LEU A 84 10.61 14.89 1.63
N ASN A 85 10.11 14.79 0.40
CA ASN A 85 10.79 15.35 -0.77
C ASN A 85 10.81 16.89 -0.77
N SER A 86 9.82 17.56 -0.17
CA SER A 86 9.79 19.02 -0.03
C SER A 86 10.70 19.55 1.08
N LYS A 87 11.15 18.69 2.02
CA LYS A 87 12.06 19.06 3.11
C LYS A 87 13.54 18.86 2.77
N THR A 88 13.85 18.18 1.66
CA THR A 88 15.23 17.99 1.21
C THR A 88 15.68 19.19 0.35
N PRO A 89 16.73 19.95 0.74
CA PRO A 89 17.23 21.06 -0.06
C PRO A 89 17.75 20.58 -1.42
N ILE A 90 17.58 21.41 -2.46
CA ILE A 90 17.97 21.14 -3.86
C ILE A 90 19.44 20.71 -3.99
N LEU A 91 20.30 21.05 -3.03
CA LEU A 91 21.75 20.76 -3.04
C LEU A 91 22.12 19.29 -2.82
N ALA A 92 21.22 18.43 -2.34
CA ALA A 92 21.52 17.00 -2.11
C ALA A 92 21.43 16.14 -3.38
N ARG A 93 21.02 16.70 -4.52
CA ARG A 93 20.95 16.01 -5.82
C ARG A 93 22.23 16.22 -6.63
N LYS A 94 23.38 15.73 -6.16
CA LYS A 94 24.51 15.50 -7.07
C LYS A 94 24.43 14.09 -7.64
N PRO A 95 24.54 13.90 -8.97
CA PRO A 95 24.69 12.56 -9.53
C PRO A 95 26.02 11.96 -9.08
N LYS A 96 26.02 10.68 -8.72
CA LYS A 96 27.26 9.91 -8.64
C LYS A 96 27.79 9.80 -10.08
N LEU A 97 29.05 10.22 -10.25
CA LEU A 97 29.86 10.07 -11.46
C LEU A 97 29.88 8.60 -11.92
#